data_AF-A0A9W7WF04-F1
#
_entry.id   AF-A0A9W7WF04-F1
#
_cell.length_a   1.000
_cell.length_b   1.000
_cell.length_c   1.000
_cell.angle_alpha   90.00
_cell.angle_beta   90.00
_cell.angle_gamma   90.00
#
_symmetry.space_group_name_H-M   'P 1'
#
loop_
_entity.id
_entity.type
_entity.pdbx_description
1 polymer ?
#
loop_
_entity_poly.entity_id
_entity_poly.type
_entity_poly.pdbx_seq_one_letter_code
_entity_poly.pdbx_strand_id
1 'polypeptide(L)'
;MDSLADKSKQKAPDIPKRKNISEEPSESGSSDSSESSDSDSSSSDSTRERKKRKKGKARKMKKRGKKHKKSKQRTQFWQRVAEPWQVVKRYKSVLEIFKRGNSMADSFRKYGVDRNTIVQSAAIAELAIAAPNKYSEIVDMLGKREKLSSITLKCQEVIMLDENIAHKIHTMKNDGMLLPIKKD
;
A
#
# COMPACT_ATOMS: atom_id res chain seq x y z
N MET A 1 47.27 56.75 -16.35
CA MET A 1 47.81 56.49 -15.01
C MET A 1 46.62 56.20 -14.11
N ASP A 2 46.67 55.02 -13.50
CA ASP A 2 45.87 54.53 -12.38
C ASP A 2 44.46 53.96 -12.59
N SER A 3 44.49 52.63 -12.70
CA SER A 3 43.51 51.60 -12.33
C SER A 3 42.68 51.88 -11.06
N LEU A 4 41.46 51.33 -11.00
CA LEU A 4 41.13 50.24 -10.07
C LEU A 4 39.78 49.60 -10.44
N ALA A 5 39.74 48.27 -10.40
CA ALA A 5 38.58 47.43 -10.72
C ALA A 5 37.63 47.28 -9.53
N ASP A 6 36.32 47.13 -9.77
CA ASP A 6 35.42 46.51 -8.80
C ASP A 6 34.65 45.35 -9.46
N LYS A 7 34.80 44.18 -8.84
CA LYS A 7 34.37 42.87 -9.33
C LYS A 7 33.49 42.31 -8.23
N SER A 8 32.19 42.56 -8.31
CA SER A 8 31.21 42.06 -7.34
C SER A 8 31.03 40.54 -7.47
N LYS A 9 31.87 39.83 -6.74
CA LYS A 9 31.87 38.38 -6.55
C LYS A 9 31.14 38.09 -5.23
N GLN A 10 29.87 37.72 -5.28
CA GLN A 10 29.15 37.25 -4.09
C GLN A 10 29.41 35.76 -3.88
N LYS A 11 30.00 35.44 -2.72
CA LYS A 11 30.40 34.11 -2.26
C LYS A 11 29.81 33.85 -0.86
N ALA A 12 29.24 32.64 -0.72
CA ALA A 12 29.00 31.79 0.46
C ALA A 12 27.92 32.23 1.49
N PRO A 13 27.33 31.27 2.27
CA PRO A 13 28.09 30.57 3.31
C PRO A 13 27.96 29.03 3.34
N ASP A 14 28.99 28.44 3.95
CA ASP A 14 29.22 27.05 4.30
C ASP A 14 28.08 26.37 5.09
N ILE A 15 27.78 25.12 4.72
CA ILE A 15 26.95 24.21 5.51
C ILE A 15 27.87 23.44 6.48
N PRO A 16 27.68 23.53 7.80
CA PRO A 16 28.53 22.85 8.75
C PRO A 16 28.26 21.33 8.77
N LYS A 17 29.34 20.56 8.55
CA LYS A 17 29.44 19.12 8.81
C LYS A 17 29.31 18.87 10.32
N ARG A 18 28.28 18.15 10.76
CA ARG A 18 28.21 17.60 12.11
C ARG A 18 28.99 16.27 12.17
N LYS A 19 30.09 16.27 12.93
CA LYS A 19 30.82 15.07 13.41
C LYS A 19 30.62 14.94 14.93
N ASN A 20 30.65 13.69 15.38
CA ASN A 20 30.47 13.07 16.71
C ASN A 20 31.02 13.77 17.96
N ILE A 21 30.37 13.47 19.10
CA ILE A 21 30.99 13.07 20.39
C ILE A 21 29.92 12.25 21.19
N SER A 22 30.05 10.91 21.33
CA SER A 22 30.65 10.11 22.43
C SER A 22 29.99 10.27 23.81
N GLU A 23 29.34 9.22 24.32
CA GLU A 23 29.35 8.85 25.74
C GLU A 23 29.41 7.32 25.87
N GLU A 24 30.34 6.87 26.70
CA GLU A 24 30.81 5.51 26.99
C GLU A 24 29.85 4.72 27.90
N PRO A 25 30.04 3.39 28.04
CA PRO A 25 30.43 2.96 29.39
C PRO A 25 31.59 1.95 29.42
N SER A 26 32.43 2.12 30.44
CA SER A 26 33.59 1.33 30.81
C SER A 26 33.26 0.07 31.62
N GLU A 27 34.12 -0.93 31.45
CA GLU A 27 34.21 -2.22 32.11
C GLU A 27 34.48 -2.14 33.63
N SER A 28 33.95 -3.09 34.41
CA SER A 28 34.67 -3.97 35.37
C SER A 28 33.78 -4.47 36.52
N GLY A 29 33.96 -5.75 36.91
CA GLY A 29 33.50 -6.31 38.19
C GLY A 29 32.97 -7.74 38.12
N SER A 30 33.85 -8.71 38.37
CA SER A 30 33.57 -10.15 38.53
C SER A 30 32.79 -10.49 39.80
N SER A 31 31.98 -11.55 39.79
CA SER A 31 31.89 -12.49 40.91
C SER A 31 31.47 -13.88 40.42
N ASP A 32 32.27 -14.86 40.83
CA ASP A 32 32.15 -16.30 40.67
C ASP A 32 31.05 -16.87 41.59
N SER A 33 30.36 -17.93 41.15
CA SER A 33 30.13 -19.15 41.97
C SER A 33 29.35 -20.21 41.18
N SER A 34 29.94 -21.41 41.22
CA SER A 34 29.46 -22.76 40.90
C SER A 34 28.03 -23.06 41.41
N GLU A 35 27.29 -24.09 40.96
CA GLU A 35 27.63 -25.51 41.06
C GLU A 35 26.57 -26.43 40.40
N SER A 36 27.11 -27.49 39.79
CA SER A 36 26.58 -28.84 39.48
C SER A 36 25.15 -29.25 39.88
N SER A 37 24.50 -30.04 39.01
CA SER A 37 24.44 -31.51 39.19
C SER A 37 23.71 -32.21 38.04
N ASP A 38 24.43 -33.15 37.43
CA ASP A 38 23.91 -34.28 36.69
C ASP A 38 22.92 -35.13 37.51
N SER A 39 21.97 -35.76 36.82
CA SER A 39 21.47 -37.07 37.24
C SER A 39 20.99 -37.86 36.03
N ASP A 40 21.75 -38.91 35.79
CA ASP A 40 21.65 -39.91 34.75
C ASP A 40 20.58 -40.97 35.07
N SER A 41 20.28 -41.76 34.04
CA SER A 41 19.76 -43.13 34.10
C SER A 41 18.36 -43.43 34.64
N SER A 42 17.52 -44.04 33.79
CA SER A 42 17.56 -45.50 33.70
C SER A 42 16.72 -46.02 32.53
N SER A 43 17.36 -46.89 31.76
CA SER A 43 16.84 -47.75 30.71
C SER A 43 15.81 -48.77 31.24
N SER A 44 14.86 -49.19 30.41
CA SER A 44 14.63 -50.62 30.18
C SER A 44 13.74 -50.89 28.97
N ASP A 45 14.33 -51.67 28.06
CA ASP A 45 13.72 -52.41 26.97
C ASP A 45 12.65 -53.40 27.48
N SER A 46 11.56 -53.56 26.74
CA SER A 46 10.78 -54.81 26.77
C SER A 46 10.04 -55.00 25.46
N THR A 47 10.59 -55.91 24.67
CA THR A 47 10.05 -56.44 23.43
C THR A 47 8.88 -57.42 23.65
N ARG A 48 7.98 -57.47 22.65
CA ARG A 48 7.05 -58.57 22.27
C ARG A 48 5.87 -58.90 23.19
N GLU A 49 4.65 -58.74 22.66
CA GLU A 49 3.67 -59.84 22.50
C GLU A 49 2.42 -59.36 21.72
N ARG A 50 2.08 -60.11 20.66
CA ARG A 50 0.84 -59.97 19.89
C ARG A 50 -0.25 -60.80 20.58
N LYS A 51 -1.39 -60.21 20.96
CA LYS A 51 -2.68 -60.94 21.03
C LYS A 51 -3.92 -60.03 21.00
N LYS A 52 -4.68 -60.22 19.92
CA LYS A 52 -6.16 -60.18 19.74
C LYS A 52 -6.97 -59.92 21.04
N ARG A 53 -8.02 -59.08 21.12
CA ARG A 53 -9.21 -59.03 20.23
C ARG A 53 -10.23 -57.95 20.73
N LYS A 54 -10.88 -57.29 19.77
CA LYS A 54 -12.31 -56.87 19.69
C LYS A 54 -12.90 -55.73 20.56
N LYS A 55 -13.38 -54.72 19.80
CA LYS A 55 -14.70 -54.05 19.85
C LYS A 55 -14.75 -52.65 20.48
N GLY A 56 -14.76 -51.63 19.61
CA GLY A 56 -15.17 -50.27 19.98
C GLY A 56 -15.23 -49.36 18.75
N LYS A 57 -16.44 -49.14 18.23
CA LYS A 57 -16.72 -48.20 17.14
C LYS A 57 -16.31 -46.78 17.57
N ALA A 58 -15.44 -46.13 16.81
CA ALA A 58 -15.41 -44.67 16.75
C ALA A 58 -14.89 -44.22 15.38
N ARG A 59 -15.81 -44.10 14.42
CA ARG A 59 -15.60 -43.35 13.19
C ARG A 59 -15.33 -41.89 13.59
N LYS A 60 -14.07 -41.48 13.76
CA LYS A 60 -13.74 -40.07 13.91
C LYS A 60 -13.84 -39.41 12.53
N MET A 61 -15.07 -38.99 12.24
CA MET A 61 -15.47 -38.10 11.16
C MET A 61 -14.35 -37.11 10.84
N LYS A 62 -13.87 -37.16 9.59
CA LYS A 62 -13.19 -36.02 8.96
C LYS A 62 -14.17 -34.84 9.02
N LYS A 63 -14.06 -33.98 10.04
CA LYS A 63 -14.64 -32.64 10.00
C LYS A 63 -13.87 -31.88 8.93
N ARG A 64 -14.24 -32.10 7.66
CA ARG A 64 -13.97 -31.15 6.58
C ARG A 64 -14.73 -29.90 6.96
N GLY A 65 -14.05 -29.00 7.66
CA GLY A 65 -14.57 -27.68 7.96
C GLY A 65 -14.96 -27.04 6.64
N LYS A 66 -16.26 -26.95 6.37
CA LYS A 66 -16.80 -26.13 5.29
C LYS A 66 -16.42 -24.70 5.64
N LYS A 67 -15.24 -24.23 5.19
CA LYS A 67 -14.88 -22.80 5.14
C LYS A 67 -15.88 -22.14 4.19
N HIS A 68 -17.03 -21.77 4.74
CA HIS A 68 -18.15 -21.19 4.03
C HIS A 68 -17.75 -19.78 3.56
N LYS A 69 -17.73 -19.59 2.23
CA LYS A 69 -18.14 -18.37 1.50
C LYS A 69 -17.56 -16.99 1.87
N LYS A 70 -16.60 -16.82 2.80
CA LYS A 70 -15.94 -15.52 3.05
C LYS A 70 -14.82 -15.17 2.06
N SER A 71 -14.31 -16.14 1.30
CA SER A 71 -13.21 -15.90 0.35
C SER A 71 -13.67 -15.22 -0.94
N LYS A 72 -14.92 -15.45 -1.38
CA LYS A 72 -15.36 -15.00 -2.71
C LYS A 72 -15.50 -13.47 -2.80
N GLN A 73 -15.78 -12.78 -1.69
CA GLN A 73 -15.77 -11.32 -1.65
C GLN A 73 -14.34 -10.76 -1.64
N ARG A 74 -13.43 -11.34 -0.84
CA ARG A 74 -12.02 -10.92 -0.80
C ARG A 74 -11.31 -11.06 -2.16
N THR A 75 -11.70 -12.02 -2.99
CA THR A 75 -11.06 -12.24 -4.30
C THR A 75 -11.53 -11.29 -5.41
N GLN A 76 -12.68 -10.64 -5.29
CA GLN A 76 -13.11 -9.67 -6.31
C GLN A 76 -12.34 -8.34 -6.22
N PHE A 77 -11.93 -7.94 -5.01
CA PHE A 77 -11.27 -6.64 -4.81
C PHE A 77 -9.82 -6.59 -5.30
N TRP A 78 -9.17 -7.75 -5.46
CA TRP A 78 -7.83 -7.87 -6.04
C TRP A 78 -7.82 -8.10 -7.55
N GLN A 79 -8.99 -8.09 -8.22
CA GLN A 79 -9.01 -8.19 -9.67
C GLN A 79 -8.26 -7.02 -10.31
N ARG A 80 -7.43 -7.34 -11.29
CA ARG A 80 -6.77 -6.36 -12.14
C ARG A 80 -7.84 -5.56 -12.88
N VAL A 81 -7.72 -4.24 -12.83
CA VAL A 81 -8.59 -3.35 -13.61
C VAL A 81 -8.14 -3.42 -15.06
N ALA A 82 -9.07 -3.80 -15.93
CA ALA A 82 -8.87 -3.79 -17.38
C ALA A 82 -9.56 -2.58 -18.00
N GLU A 83 -10.72 -2.20 -17.46
CA GLU A 83 -11.61 -1.21 -18.07
C GLU A 83 -11.61 0.13 -17.32
N PRO A 84 -11.72 1.27 -18.03
CA PRO A 84 -11.77 2.60 -17.41
C PRO A 84 -12.88 2.75 -16.36
N TRP A 85 -14.06 2.20 -16.61
CA TRP A 85 -15.19 2.30 -15.67
C TRP A 85 -14.90 1.57 -14.34
N GLN A 86 -14.07 0.52 -14.35
CA GLN A 86 -13.66 -0.17 -13.13
C GLN A 86 -12.73 0.71 -12.28
N VAL A 87 -11.90 1.55 -12.91
CA VAL A 87 -11.09 2.56 -12.20
C VAL A 87 -12.00 3.53 -11.47
N VAL A 88 -12.99 4.09 -12.16
CA VAL A 88 -13.95 5.04 -11.58
C VAL A 88 -14.70 4.42 -10.40
N LYS A 89 -15.19 3.18 -10.56
CA LYS A 89 -15.89 2.45 -9.50
C LYS A 89 -15.01 2.22 -8.27
N ARG A 90 -13.76 1.79 -8.50
CA ARG A 90 -12.77 1.56 -7.45
C ARG A 90 -12.46 2.86 -6.70
N TYR A 91 -12.20 3.94 -7.42
CA TYR A 91 -11.91 5.25 -6.85
C TYR A 91 -13.06 5.76 -5.98
N LYS A 92 -14.30 5.69 -6.48
CA LYS A 92 -15.51 6.07 -5.71
C LYS A 92 -15.67 5.25 -4.44
N SER A 93 -15.39 3.95 -4.48
CA SER A 93 -15.46 3.07 -3.30
C SER A 93 -14.42 3.44 -2.24
N VAL A 94 -13.19 3.77 -2.66
CA VAL A 94 -12.15 4.26 -1.73
C VAL A 94 -12.55 5.61 -1.15
N LEU A 95 -13.10 6.51 -1.98
CA LEU A 95 -13.61 7.81 -1.55
C LEU A 95 -14.72 7.68 -0.50
N GLU A 96 -15.65 6.74 -0.66
CA GLU A 96 -16.70 6.46 0.35
C GLU A 96 -16.11 6.01 1.68
N ILE A 97 -15.04 5.22 1.68
CA ILE A 97 -14.36 4.81 2.92
C ILE A 97 -13.65 6.01 3.55
N PHE A 98 -12.98 6.83 2.74
CA PHE A 98 -12.29 8.04 3.20
C PHE A 98 -13.28 9.03 3.85
N LYS A 99 -14.45 9.24 3.23
CA LYS A 99 -15.54 10.09 3.75
C LYS A 99 -16.06 9.67 5.12
N ARG A 100 -15.81 8.43 5.57
CA ARG A 100 -16.19 7.95 6.92
C ARG A 100 -15.17 8.33 8.01
N GLY A 101 -14.27 9.27 7.74
CA GLY A 101 -13.25 9.74 8.68
C GLY A 101 -12.02 8.83 8.75
N ASN A 102 -11.77 8.04 7.70
CA ASN A 102 -10.59 7.20 7.63
C ASN A 102 -9.40 7.97 7.03
N SER A 103 -8.19 7.68 7.51
CA SER A 103 -6.99 8.17 6.84
C SER A 103 -6.90 7.60 5.42
N MET A 104 -6.13 8.27 4.55
CA MET A 104 -5.93 7.84 3.18
C MET A 104 -5.36 6.41 3.11
N ALA A 105 -4.33 6.12 3.90
CA ALA A 105 -3.70 4.80 3.99
C ALA A 105 -4.68 3.73 4.51
N ASP A 106 -5.50 4.06 5.50
CA ASP A 106 -6.52 3.14 6.01
C ASP A 106 -7.61 2.86 4.99
N SER A 107 -7.99 3.86 4.20
CA SER A 107 -9.00 3.72 3.16
C SER A 107 -8.55 2.77 2.06
N PHE A 108 -7.30 2.89 1.61
CA PHE A 108 -6.68 1.96 0.67
C PHE A 108 -6.57 0.55 1.23
N ARG A 109 -6.11 0.40 2.48
CA ARG A 109 -5.97 -0.91 3.14
C ARG A 109 -7.31 -1.61 3.35
N LYS A 110 -8.34 -0.86 3.77
CA LYS A 110 -9.71 -1.38 3.97
C LYS A 110 -10.35 -1.81 2.65
N TYR A 111 -10.16 -1.03 1.58
CA TYR A 111 -10.62 -1.42 0.25
C TYR A 111 -9.81 -2.59 -0.33
N GLY A 112 -8.52 -2.69 0.03
CA GLY A 112 -7.60 -3.74 -0.41
C GLY A 112 -6.89 -3.41 -1.73
N VAL A 113 -6.59 -2.14 -1.98
CA VAL A 113 -5.82 -1.69 -3.17
C VAL A 113 -4.58 -0.92 -2.73
N ASP A 114 -3.51 -1.04 -3.52
CA ASP A 114 -2.27 -0.30 -3.33
C ASP A 114 -2.41 1.19 -3.69
N ARG A 115 -1.77 2.09 -2.93
CA ARG A 115 -1.80 3.54 -3.17
C ARG A 115 -1.40 3.88 -4.60
N ASN A 116 -0.29 3.31 -5.08
CA ASN A 116 0.26 3.64 -6.39
C ASN A 116 -0.70 3.24 -7.51
N THR A 117 -1.46 2.17 -7.33
CA THR A 117 -2.51 1.77 -8.30
C THR A 117 -3.59 2.84 -8.43
N ILE A 118 -4.04 3.41 -7.30
CA ILE A 118 -5.04 4.50 -7.33
C ILE A 118 -4.40 5.77 -7.92
N VAL A 119 -3.19 6.12 -7.51
CA VAL A 119 -2.48 7.32 -8.00
C VAL A 119 -2.26 7.26 -9.51
N GLN A 120 -1.79 6.12 -10.04
CA GLN A 120 -1.52 5.95 -11.47
C GLN A 120 -2.79 6.02 -12.34
N SER A 121 -3.96 5.74 -11.77
CA SER A 121 -5.23 5.75 -12.51
C SER A 121 -6.16 6.88 -12.06
N ALA A 122 -5.69 7.78 -11.19
CA ALA A 122 -6.47 8.86 -10.60
C ALA A 122 -7.01 9.81 -11.66
N ALA A 123 -6.21 10.17 -12.67
CA ALA A 123 -6.60 11.09 -13.74
C ALA A 123 -7.88 10.65 -14.47
N ILE A 124 -8.08 9.35 -14.67
CA ILE A 124 -9.31 8.80 -15.26
C ILE A 124 -10.51 9.10 -14.36
N ALA A 125 -10.40 8.83 -13.06
CA ALA A 125 -11.49 9.03 -12.11
C ALA A 125 -11.78 10.52 -11.85
N GLU A 126 -10.73 11.34 -11.73
CA GLU A 126 -10.84 12.77 -11.52
C GLU A 126 -11.55 13.44 -12.70
N LEU A 127 -11.14 13.13 -13.95
CA LEU A 127 -11.82 13.65 -15.13
C LEU A 127 -13.26 13.14 -15.24
N ALA A 128 -13.51 11.86 -14.98
CA ALA A 128 -14.86 11.29 -15.04
C ALA A 128 -15.84 11.93 -14.04
N ILE A 129 -15.33 12.42 -12.91
CA ILE A 129 -16.14 13.07 -11.86
C ILE A 129 -16.27 14.58 -12.13
N ALA A 130 -15.19 15.26 -12.54
CA ALA A 130 -15.18 16.70 -12.75
C ALA A 130 -15.79 17.12 -14.10
N ALA A 131 -15.55 16.35 -15.15
CA ALA A 131 -15.96 16.63 -16.52
C ALA A 131 -16.36 15.33 -17.26
N PRO A 132 -17.54 14.76 -16.95
CA PRO A 132 -17.99 13.49 -17.52
C PRO A 132 -18.07 13.51 -19.05
N ASN A 133 -18.43 14.66 -19.65
CA ASN A 133 -18.53 14.81 -21.11
C ASN A 133 -17.17 14.62 -21.81
N LYS A 134 -16.10 15.21 -21.26
CA LYS A 134 -14.73 15.04 -21.76
C LYS A 134 -14.23 13.63 -21.56
N TYR A 135 -14.60 13.01 -20.44
CA TYR A 135 -14.28 11.61 -20.20
C TYR A 135 -14.92 10.67 -21.23
N SER A 136 -16.22 10.85 -21.55
CA SER A 136 -16.87 10.05 -22.60
C SER A 136 -16.23 10.25 -23.96
N GLU A 137 -15.90 11.49 -24.34
CA GLU A 137 -15.18 11.79 -25.59
C GLU A 137 -13.87 10.98 -25.70
N ILE A 138 -13.05 10.97 -24.64
CA ILE A 138 -11.78 10.23 -24.63
C ILE A 138 -12.01 8.72 -24.75
N VAL A 139 -12.97 8.17 -24.00
CA VAL A 139 -13.26 6.73 -24.01
C VAL A 139 -13.79 6.29 -25.38
N ASP A 140 -14.65 7.09 -26.00
CA ASP A 140 -15.21 6.81 -27.32
C ASP A 140 -14.14 6.93 -28.41
N MET A 141 -13.26 7.94 -28.33
CA MET A 141 -12.16 8.14 -29.28
C MET A 141 -11.11 7.02 -29.26
N LEU A 142 -10.79 6.47 -28.07
CA LEU A 142 -9.77 5.42 -27.95
C LEU A 142 -10.34 4.02 -28.27
N GLY A 143 -11.65 3.85 -28.23
CA GLY A 143 -12.30 2.58 -28.49
C GLY A 143 -11.98 1.51 -27.43
N LYS A 144 -12.65 0.35 -27.56
CA LYS A 144 -12.72 -0.69 -26.51
C LYS A 144 -11.44 -1.52 -26.30
N ARG A 145 -10.36 -1.31 -27.07
CA ARG A 145 -9.14 -2.15 -27.02
C ARG A 145 -7.87 -1.40 -26.63
N GLU A 146 -7.97 -0.10 -26.37
CA GLU A 146 -6.84 0.69 -25.94
C GLU A 146 -6.37 0.32 -24.54
N LYS A 147 -5.07 0.49 -24.29
CA LYS A 147 -4.50 0.20 -22.97
C LYS A 147 -4.99 1.24 -21.98
N LEU A 148 -5.29 0.80 -20.75
CA LEU A 148 -5.70 1.68 -19.66
C LEU A 148 -4.69 2.82 -19.41
N SER A 149 -3.39 2.55 -19.59
CA SER A 149 -2.33 3.55 -19.49
C SER A 149 -2.47 4.67 -20.53
N SER A 150 -2.83 4.35 -21.77
CA SER A 150 -3.05 5.34 -22.84
C SER A 150 -4.20 6.28 -22.47
N ILE A 151 -5.29 5.71 -21.93
CA ILE A 151 -6.46 6.45 -21.48
C ILE A 151 -6.09 7.37 -20.32
N THR A 152 -5.33 6.87 -19.34
CA THR A 152 -4.83 7.70 -18.23
C THR A 152 -4.04 8.90 -18.75
N LEU A 153 -3.10 8.68 -19.66
CA LEU A 153 -2.25 9.74 -20.19
C LEU A 153 -3.06 10.82 -20.92
N LYS A 154 -4.03 10.42 -21.75
CA LYS A 154 -4.93 11.39 -22.41
C LYS A 154 -5.80 12.15 -21.41
N CYS A 155 -6.33 11.48 -20.39
CA CYS A 155 -7.07 12.17 -19.33
C CYS A 155 -6.18 13.18 -18.60
N GLN A 156 -4.93 12.81 -18.32
CA GLN A 156 -3.96 13.72 -17.70
C GLN A 156 -3.66 14.93 -18.59
N GLU A 157 -3.44 14.72 -19.89
CA GLU A 157 -3.23 15.78 -20.87
C GLU A 157 -4.40 16.75 -20.92
N VAL A 158 -5.64 16.25 -20.99
CA VAL A 158 -6.85 17.09 -20.98
C VAL A 158 -6.97 17.91 -19.69
N ILE A 159 -6.67 17.31 -18.53
CA ILE A 159 -6.67 18.04 -17.25
C ILE A 159 -5.59 19.13 -17.23
N MET A 160 -4.42 18.89 -17.84
CA MET A 160 -3.33 19.87 -17.88
C MET A 160 -3.58 21.01 -18.88
N LEU A 161 -4.25 20.72 -19.99
CA LEU A 161 -4.56 21.73 -21.03
C LEU A 161 -5.74 22.63 -20.65
N ASP A 162 -6.73 22.10 -19.93
CA ASP A 162 -7.92 22.83 -19.53
C ASP A 162 -7.82 23.27 -18.05
N GLU A 163 -7.39 24.52 -17.85
CA GLU A 163 -7.24 25.11 -16.51
C GLU A 163 -8.56 25.13 -15.71
N ASN A 164 -9.71 25.25 -16.39
CA ASN A 164 -11.01 25.25 -15.72
C ASN A 164 -11.30 23.87 -15.11
N ILE A 165 -10.97 22.79 -15.84
CA ILE A 165 -11.08 21.42 -15.32
C ILE A 165 -10.08 21.21 -14.18
N ALA A 166 -8.83 21.64 -14.33
CA ALA A 166 -7.82 21.52 -13.28
C ALA A 166 -8.26 22.23 -11.98
N HIS A 167 -8.73 23.48 -12.09
CA HIS A 167 -9.22 24.25 -10.95
C HIS A 167 -10.45 23.61 -10.31
N LYS A 168 -11.38 23.09 -11.12
CA LYS A 168 -12.54 22.35 -10.62
C LYS A 168 -12.11 21.10 -9.86
N ILE A 169 -11.18 20.30 -10.38
CA ILE A 169 -10.63 19.13 -9.70
C ILE A 169 -9.99 19.52 -8.36
N HIS A 170 -9.21 20.61 -8.34
CA HIS A 170 -8.60 21.11 -7.10
C HIS A 170 -9.65 21.48 -6.06
N THR A 171 -10.70 22.21 -6.46
CA THR A 171 -11.82 22.58 -5.60
C THR A 171 -12.52 21.33 -5.06
N MET A 172 -12.82 20.36 -5.93
CA MET A 172 -13.46 19.10 -5.54
C MET A 172 -12.60 18.24 -4.59
N LYS A 173 -11.26 18.32 -4.67
CA LYS A 173 -10.37 17.67 -3.69
C LYS A 173 -10.49 18.31 -2.31
N ASN A 174 -10.60 19.64 -2.26
CA ASN A 174 -10.76 20.38 -1.00
C ASN A 174 -12.15 20.15 -0.37
N ASP A 175 -13.19 20.05 -1.20
CA ASP A 175 -14.56 19.76 -0.75
C ASP A 175 -14.77 18.29 -0.31
N GLY A 176 -13.74 17.44 -0.44
CA GLY A 176 -13.84 16.00 -0.16
C GLY A 176 -14.67 15.22 -1.18
N MET A 177 -14.95 15.81 -2.34
CA MET A 177 -15.63 15.16 -3.46
C MET A 177 -14.67 14.31 -4.33
N LEU A 178 -13.37 14.53 -4.17
CA LEU A 178 -12.29 13.72 -4.72
C LEU A 178 -11.29 13.35 -3.63
N LEU A 179 -10.51 12.29 -3.86
CA LEU A 179 -9.41 11.93 -2.96
C LEU A 179 -8.29 12.97 -3.09
N PRO A 180 -7.78 13.54 -1.98
CA PRO A 180 -6.60 14.40 -2.00
C PRO A 180 -5.32 13.59 -2.24
N ILE A 181 -5.16 13.11 -3.48
CA ILE A 181 -3.96 12.42 -3.95
C ILE A 181 -3.29 13.20 -5.08
N LYS A 182 -1.97 13.21 -5.03
CA LYS A 182 -1.10 13.74 -6.07
C LYS A 182 -0.18 12.62 -6.54
N LYS A 183 0.19 12.68 -7.82
CA LYS A 183 1.25 11.83 -8.36
C LYS A 183 2.56 12.50 -7.94
N ASP A 184 3.28 11.84 -7.05
CA ASP A 184 4.61 12.27 -6.58
C ASP A 184 5.64 12.16 -7.71
#